data_AF-A0A2A2N1X6-F1
#
_entry.id   AF-A0A2A2N1X6-F1
#
_cell.length_a   1.000
_cell.length_b   1.000
_cell.length_c   1.000
_cell.angle_alpha   90.00
_cell.angle_beta   90.00
_cell.angle_gamma   90.00
#
_symmetry.space_group_name_H-M   'P 1'
#
loop_
_entity.id
_entity.type
_entity.pdbx_description
1 polymer ?
#
loop_
_entity_poly.entity_id
_entity_poly.type
_entity_poly.pdbx_seq_one_letter_code
_entity_poly.pdbx_strand_id
1 'polypeptide(L)'
;MSKSNLITNTGHRFISKGKTAFKIHIHTPEDTVLHRSVGFVRIGEKKGLKKAIKLRNELGREMWGKFWRRLLKDPYLMTRLPHSVEPKIVHKPNPTLEDPNNRDTCYIAKWREFDEEGQYKYKTVVRSINKYGKLAAYMQTKKALLDAHKDNLEILTFMGRLNSIDLK
;
A
#
# COMPACT_ATOMS: atom_id res chain seq x y z
N MET A 1 9.12 3.46 -22.82
CA MET A 1 8.34 3.70 -21.58
C MET A 1 7.59 2.42 -21.23
N SER A 2 7.90 1.80 -20.09
CA SER A 2 7.18 0.63 -19.59
C SER A 2 5.70 0.99 -19.39
N LYS A 3 4.78 0.25 -20.02
CA LYS A 3 3.33 0.44 -19.81
C LYS A 3 3.08 0.20 -18.32
N SER A 4 2.78 1.28 -17.60
CA SER A 4 2.32 1.22 -16.23
C SER A 4 1.18 0.19 -16.11
N ASN A 5 1.33 -0.81 -15.24
CA ASN A 5 0.30 -1.81 -14.93
C ASN A 5 -1.02 -1.19 -14.41
N LEU A 6 -1.04 0.12 -14.20
CA LEU A 6 -2.16 0.88 -13.65
C LEU A 6 -3.18 1.30 -14.72
N ILE A 7 -2.77 1.36 -15.99
CA ILE A 7 -3.62 1.74 -17.12
C ILE A 7 -3.75 0.55 -18.06
N THR A 8 -4.91 -0.08 -18.01
CA THR A 8 -5.24 -1.22 -18.87
C THR A 8 -5.65 -0.77 -20.27
N ASN A 9 -5.39 -1.60 -21.27
CA ASN A 9 -5.76 -1.39 -22.68
C ASN A 9 -7.27 -1.26 -22.97
N THR A 10 -8.13 -1.43 -21.97
CA THR A 10 -9.59 -1.25 -22.06
C THR A 10 -10.08 0.11 -21.56
N GLY A 11 -9.20 0.93 -20.95
CA GLY A 11 -9.61 2.13 -20.20
C GLY A 11 -10.30 1.83 -18.87
N HIS A 12 -10.53 0.55 -18.52
CA HIS A 12 -11.17 0.14 -17.28
C HIS A 12 -10.19 -0.55 -16.34
N ARG A 13 -9.90 0.08 -15.20
CA ARG A 13 -9.03 -0.49 -14.18
C ARG A 13 -9.40 -1.91 -13.80
N PHE A 14 -8.36 -2.70 -13.54
CA PHE A 14 -8.42 -4.13 -13.21
C PHE A 14 -8.95 -5.00 -14.36
N ILE A 15 -9.12 -4.49 -15.58
CA ILE A 15 -9.60 -5.26 -16.74
C ILE A 15 -8.66 -5.08 -17.92
N SER A 16 -7.95 -6.12 -18.32
CA SER A 16 -7.20 -6.13 -19.58
C SER A 16 -7.96 -6.89 -20.68
N LYS A 17 -7.77 -6.51 -21.94
CA LYS A 17 -8.29 -7.22 -23.11
C LYS A 17 -7.24 -8.19 -23.65
N GLY A 18 -7.58 -9.47 -23.73
CA GLY A 18 -6.86 -10.48 -24.50
C GLY A 18 -7.50 -10.73 -25.88
N LYS A 19 -7.00 -11.74 -26.60
CA LYS A 19 -7.49 -12.08 -27.96
C LYS A 19 -8.95 -12.55 -27.97
N THR A 20 -9.36 -13.33 -26.96
CA THR A 20 -10.67 -14.01 -26.92
C THR A 20 -11.49 -13.68 -25.67
N ALA A 21 -10.88 -13.04 -24.67
CA ALA A 21 -11.48 -12.77 -23.37
C ALA A 21 -10.96 -11.46 -22.76
N PHE A 22 -11.80 -10.84 -21.93
CA PHE A 22 -11.39 -9.81 -20.99
C PHE A 22 -10.87 -10.49 -19.72
N LYS A 23 -9.67 -10.13 -19.27
CA LYS A 23 -9.05 -10.65 -18.06
C LYS A 23 -9.19 -9.63 -16.94
N ILE A 24 -9.69 -10.08 -15.79
CA ILE A 24 -9.86 -9.29 -14.58
C ILE A 24 -8.71 -9.63 -13.62
N HIS A 25 -8.03 -8.60 -13.12
CA HIS A 25 -6.90 -8.71 -12.19
C HIS A 25 -7.13 -7.75 -11.03
N ILE A 26 -7.52 -8.26 -9.86
CA ILE A 26 -7.81 -7.43 -8.67
C ILE A 26 -6.82 -7.81 -7.58
N HIS A 27 -6.09 -6.84 -7.03
CA HIS A 27 -5.31 -7.07 -5.80
C HIS A 27 -6.27 -7.36 -4.65
N THR A 28 -5.99 -8.39 -3.87
CA THR A 28 -6.77 -8.74 -2.68
C THR A 28 -6.24 -7.99 -1.45
N PRO A 29 -7.01 -7.92 -0.36
CA PRO A 29 -6.54 -7.35 0.91
C PRO A 29 -5.31 -8.08 1.47
N GLU A 30 -5.16 -9.37 1.17
CA GLU A 30 -4.07 -10.24 1.65
C GLU A 30 -2.80 -10.17 0.77
N ASP A 31 -2.64 -9.12 -0.04
CA ASP A 31 -1.51 -8.92 -0.95
C ASP A 31 -1.36 -9.98 -2.05
N THR A 32 -2.42 -10.71 -2.37
CA THR A 32 -2.48 -11.60 -3.54
C THR A 32 -3.21 -10.95 -4.72
N VAL A 33 -3.29 -11.64 -5.85
CA VAL A 33 -4.00 -11.14 -7.04
C VAL A 33 -5.06 -12.16 -7.45
N LEU A 34 -6.31 -11.72 -7.48
CA LEU A 34 -7.42 -12.49 -8.03
C LEU A 34 -7.41 -12.38 -9.56
N HIS A 35 -7.41 -13.53 -10.21
CA HIS A 35 -7.52 -13.66 -11.66
C HIS A 35 -8.88 -14.25 -12.06
N ARG A 36 -9.59 -13.54 -12.96
CA ARG A 36 -10.82 -14.02 -13.60
C ARG A 36 -10.82 -13.65 -15.08
N SER A 37 -11.64 -14.31 -15.88
CA SER A 37 -11.76 -14.01 -17.31
C SER A 37 -13.21 -14.11 -17.80
N VAL A 38 -13.56 -13.27 -18.77
CA VAL A 38 -14.87 -13.26 -19.43
C VAL A 38 -14.63 -13.37 -20.93
N GLY A 39 -14.98 -14.52 -21.50
CA GLY A 39 -14.91 -14.76 -22.94
C GLY A 39 -15.92 -13.89 -23.70
N PHE A 40 -15.49 -13.28 -24.81
CA PHE A 40 -16.36 -12.41 -25.61
C PHE A 40 -16.58 -12.90 -27.06
N VAL A 41 -15.93 -14.00 -27.48
CA VAL A 41 -16.00 -14.52 -28.86
C VAL A 41 -17.43 -14.73 -29.35
N ARG A 42 -18.29 -15.35 -28.53
CA ARG A 42 -19.70 -15.65 -28.90
C ARG A 42 -20.68 -14.51 -28.64
N ILE A 43 -20.38 -13.63 -27.67
CA ILE A 43 -21.30 -12.61 -27.19
C ILE A 43 -21.00 -11.20 -27.73
N GLY A 44 -19.86 -11.04 -28.40
CA GLY A 44 -19.37 -9.75 -28.90
C GLY A 44 -18.65 -8.93 -27.84
N GLU A 45 -17.70 -8.09 -28.27
CA GLU A 45 -16.81 -7.34 -27.38
C GLU A 45 -17.55 -6.38 -26.45
N LYS A 46 -18.51 -5.61 -26.96
CA LYS A 46 -19.28 -4.63 -26.16
C LYS A 46 -20.03 -5.32 -25.01
N LYS A 47 -20.70 -6.44 -25.28
CA LYS A 47 -21.43 -7.21 -24.25
C LYS A 47 -20.45 -7.91 -23.30
N GLY A 48 -19.35 -8.43 -23.82
CA GLY A 48 -18.27 -9.01 -23.00
C GLY A 48 -17.67 -8.02 -22.02
N LEU A 49 -17.40 -6.78 -22.45
CA LEU A 49 -16.85 -5.74 -21.60
C LEU A 49 -17.84 -5.35 -20.49
N LYS A 50 -19.13 -5.18 -20.84
CA LYS A 50 -20.17 -4.90 -19.85
C LYS A 50 -20.27 -6.01 -18.79
N LYS A 51 -20.21 -7.28 -19.19
CA LYS A 51 -20.15 -8.42 -18.27
C LYS A 51 -18.90 -8.40 -17.39
N ALA A 52 -17.73 -8.11 -17.97
CA ALA A 52 -16.47 -8.03 -17.24
C ALA A 52 -16.49 -6.91 -16.18
N ILE A 53 -17.03 -5.73 -16.51
CA ILE A 53 -17.18 -4.61 -15.57
C ILE A 53 -18.11 -4.99 -14.41
N LYS A 54 -19.24 -5.65 -14.72
CA LYS A 54 -20.19 -6.11 -13.70
C LYS A 54 -19.52 -7.09 -12.74
N LEU A 55 -18.90 -8.14 -13.29
CA LEU A 55 -18.20 -9.16 -12.51
C LEU A 55 -17.06 -8.56 -11.66
N ARG A 56 -16.25 -7.67 -12.23
CA ARG A 56 -15.19 -6.96 -11.49
C ARG A 56 -15.76 -6.19 -10.30
N ASN A 57 -16.87 -5.48 -10.49
CA ASN A 57 -17.48 -4.69 -9.42
C ASN A 57 -18.09 -5.56 -8.32
N GLU A 58 -18.65 -6.71 -8.68
CA GLU A 58 -19.17 -7.69 -7.71
C GLU A 58 -18.01 -8.24 -6.86
N LEU A 59 -17.01 -8.82 -7.50
CA LEU A 59 -15.81 -9.36 -6.83
C LEU A 59 -15.09 -8.29 -5.99
N GLY A 60 -14.93 -7.09 -6.54
CA GLY A 60 -14.27 -5.99 -5.87
C GLY A 60 -15.03 -5.53 -4.62
N ARG A 61 -16.37 -5.45 -4.67
CA ARG A 61 -17.18 -5.09 -3.49
C ARG A 61 -17.21 -6.20 -2.44
N GLU A 62 -17.23 -7.46 -2.88
CA GLU A 62 -17.17 -8.61 -1.99
C GLU A 62 -15.85 -8.63 -1.20
N MET A 63 -14.71 -8.43 -1.88
CA MET A 63 -13.40 -8.45 -1.24
C MET A 63 -13.04 -7.17 -0.48
N TRP A 64 -13.35 -5.99 -1.02
CA TRP A 64 -12.90 -4.70 -0.47
C TRP A 64 -13.99 -3.90 0.25
N GLY A 65 -15.25 -4.35 0.20
CA GLY A 65 -16.37 -3.66 0.82
C GLY A 65 -16.43 -2.17 0.44
N LYS A 66 -16.44 -1.31 1.47
CA LYS A 66 -16.46 0.16 1.31
C LYS A 66 -15.22 0.73 0.61
N PHE A 67 -14.08 0.05 0.66
CA PHE A 67 -12.82 0.54 0.08
C PHE A 67 -12.74 0.34 -1.45
N TRP A 68 -13.62 -0.46 -2.04
CA TRP A 68 -13.59 -0.75 -3.47
C TRP A 68 -13.64 0.51 -4.35
N ARG A 69 -14.49 1.48 -3.99
CA ARG A 69 -14.58 2.76 -4.72
C ARG A 69 -13.27 3.54 -4.68
N ARG A 70 -12.61 3.54 -3.52
CA ARG A 70 -11.31 4.21 -3.32
C ARG A 70 -10.25 3.54 -4.18
N LEU A 71 -10.20 2.21 -4.18
CA LEU A 71 -9.31 1.44 -5.05
C LEU A 71 -9.53 1.71 -6.53
N LEU A 72 -10.77 1.88 -6.99
CA LEU A 72 -11.06 2.24 -8.38
C LEU A 72 -10.63 3.66 -8.73
N LYS A 73 -10.83 4.62 -7.82
CA LYS A 73 -10.52 6.04 -8.06
C LYS A 73 -9.02 6.32 -8.03
N ASP A 74 -8.27 5.68 -7.14
CA ASP A 74 -6.85 5.96 -6.90
C ASP A 74 -5.95 4.83 -7.43
N PRO A 75 -5.22 5.04 -8.54
CA PRO A 75 -4.30 4.06 -9.12
C PRO A 75 -3.17 3.65 -8.18
N TYR A 76 -2.69 4.59 -7.40
CA TYR A 76 -1.47 4.45 -6.62
C TYR A 76 -1.75 4.10 -5.15
N LEU A 77 -3.01 3.83 -4.79
CA LEU A 77 -3.36 3.50 -3.41
C LEU A 77 -2.52 2.33 -2.88
N MET A 78 -2.54 1.19 -3.58
CA MET A 78 -1.84 -0.02 -3.15
C MET A 78 -0.32 0.16 -3.08
N THR A 79 0.27 0.98 -3.95
CA THR A 79 1.71 1.25 -3.94
C THR A 79 2.13 2.25 -2.87
N ARG A 80 1.19 3.06 -2.36
CA ARG A 80 1.42 4.03 -1.28
C ARG A 80 1.15 3.47 0.11
N LEU A 81 0.29 2.45 0.22
CA LEU A 81 -0.02 1.82 1.50
C LEU A 81 1.22 1.09 2.04
N PRO A 82 1.63 1.38 3.29
CA PRO A 82 2.74 0.65 3.90
C PRO A 82 2.35 -0.82 4.10
N HIS A 83 3.32 -1.73 3.94
CA HIS A 83 3.12 -3.14 4.29
C HIS A 83 3.06 -3.37 5.81
N SER A 84 3.70 -2.49 6.57
CA SER A 84 3.70 -2.53 8.03
C SER A 84 3.83 -1.11 8.57
N VAL A 85 3.11 -0.84 9.65
CA VAL A 85 3.20 0.40 10.44
C VAL A 85 4.09 0.24 11.68
N GLU A 86 5.00 -0.73 11.65
CA GLU A 86 5.93 -0.98 12.75
C GLU A 86 7.29 -0.28 12.53
N PRO A 87 7.81 0.44 13.54
CA PRO A 87 9.17 0.93 13.53
C PRO A 87 10.20 -0.20 13.37
N LYS A 88 11.22 0.02 12.55
CA LYS A 88 12.34 -0.92 12.40
C LYS A 88 13.48 -0.54 13.32
N ILE A 89 14.28 -1.52 13.75
CA ILE A 89 15.53 -1.27 14.47
C ILE A 89 16.66 -1.11 13.46
N VAL A 90 17.51 -0.10 13.65
CA VAL A 90 18.72 0.13 12.87
C VAL A 90 19.87 0.51 13.78
N HIS A 91 21.09 0.16 13.37
CA HIS A 91 22.33 0.53 14.07
C HIS A 91 23.02 1.63 13.27
N LYS A 92 22.99 2.85 13.80
CA LYS A 92 23.61 4.01 13.14
C LYS A 92 25.02 4.22 13.64
N PRO A 93 26.01 4.49 12.77
CA PRO A 93 27.35 4.83 13.21
C PRO A 93 27.29 6.11 14.05
N ASN A 94 27.84 6.04 15.25
CA ASN A 94 28.03 7.19 16.14
C ASN A 94 29.41 7.04 16.81
N PRO A 95 30.50 7.18 16.02
CA PRO A 95 31.85 6.95 16.51
C PRO A 95 32.17 7.90 17.66
N THR A 96 32.82 7.38 18.68
CA THR A 96 33.32 8.16 19.83
C THR A 96 34.84 8.14 19.83
N LEU A 97 35.47 9.02 20.62
CA LEU A 97 36.93 9.04 20.77
C LEU A 97 37.47 7.72 21.35
N GLU A 98 36.67 7.04 22.18
CA GLU A 98 37.03 5.78 22.83
C GLU A 98 36.70 4.55 21.98
N ASP A 99 35.61 4.61 21.20
CA ASP A 99 35.20 3.56 20.26
C ASP A 99 34.84 4.16 18.88
N PRO A 100 35.79 4.11 17.92
CA PRO A 100 35.59 4.55 16.54
C PRO A 100 34.55 3.72 15.76
N ASN A 101 34.20 2.53 16.25
CA ASN A 101 33.22 1.64 15.61
C ASN A 101 31.84 1.70 16.28
N ASN A 102 31.65 2.57 17.26
CA ASN A 102 30.41 2.64 18.03
C ASN A 102 29.18 2.84 17.13
N ARG A 103 28.12 2.09 17.45
CA ARG A 103 26.83 2.16 16.75
C ARG A 103 25.68 2.33 17.72
N ASP A 104 24.90 3.38 17.53
CA ASP A 104 23.68 3.61 18.26
C ASP A 104 22.52 2.80 17.70
N THR A 105 21.92 2.00 18.57
CA THR A 105 20.68 1.30 18.25
C THR A 105 19.51 2.28 18.30
N CYS A 106 18.81 2.42 17.18
CA CYS A 106 17.70 3.35 17.02
C CYS A 106 16.47 2.65 16.45
N TYR A 107 15.29 3.18 16.77
CA TYR A 107 14.09 2.94 15.98
C TYR A 107 14.03 3.92 14.81
N ILE A 108 13.58 3.44 13.64
CA ILE A 108 13.39 4.23 12.42
C ILE A 108 12.00 3.96 11.84
N ALA A 109 11.33 5.03 11.44
CA ALA A 109 10.16 5.01 10.57
C ALA A 109 10.47 5.81 9.31
N LYS A 110 10.04 5.30 8.15
CA LYS A 110 10.25 5.94 6.85
C LYS A 110 8.99 5.79 6.00
N TRP A 111 8.51 6.90 5.46
CA TRP A 111 7.34 6.93 4.58
C TRP A 111 7.55 7.92 3.43
N ARG A 112 6.62 7.91 2.46
CA ARG A 112 6.62 8.83 1.32
C ARG A 112 5.55 9.89 1.55
N GLU A 113 5.93 11.16 1.45
CA GLU A 113 5.01 12.29 1.34
C GLU A 113 5.05 12.81 -0.09
N PHE A 114 3.90 13.18 -0.64
CA PHE A 114 3.81 13.85 -1.93
C PHE A 114 3.70 15.35 -1.66
N ASP A 115 4.49 16.15 -2.35
CA ASP A 115 4.30 17.59 -2.35
C ASP A 115 3.15 18.01 -3.28
N GLU A 116 2.79 19.30 -3.23
CA GLU A 116 1.71 19.88 -4.02
C GLU A 116 1.95 19.78 -5.54
N GLU A 117 3.21 19.62 -5.93
CA GLU A 117 3.67 19.43 -7.32
C GLU A 117 3.67 17.95 -7.75
N GLY A 118 3.29 17.03 -6.84
CA GLY A 118 3.18 15.60 -7.09
C GLY A 118 4.51 14.83 -7.06
N GLN A 119 5.61 15.46 -6.64
CA GLN A 119 6.89 14.79 -6.38
C GLN A 119 6.85 14.09 -5.02
N TYR A 120 7.49 12.93 -4.92
CA TYR A 120 7.59 12.22 -3.65
C TYR A 120 8.89 12.59 -2.93
N LYS A 121 8.79 12.87 -1.63
CA LYS A 121 9.94 12.98 -0.72
C LYS A 121 9.85 11.89 0.34
N TYR A 122 10.99 11.30 0.65
CA TYR A 122 11.07 10.38 1.78
C TYR A 122 11.20 11.17 3.06
N LYS A 123 10.27 10.95 3.98
CA LYS A 123 10.37 11.44 5.34
C LYS A 123 10.79 10.31 6.25
N THR A 124 11.72 10.62 7.15
CA THR A 124 12.31 9.64 8.05
C THR A 124 12.34 10.21 9.46
N VAL A 125 11.85 9.44 10.43
CA VAL A 125 11.98 9.75 11.85
C VAL A 125 12.87 8.68 12.48
N VAL A 126 13.85 9.12 13.26
CA VAL A 126 14.77 8.24 13.98
C VAL A 126 14.82 8.65 15.44
N ARG A 127 14.76 7.66 16.33
CA ARG A 127 14.87 7.84 17.78
C ARG A 127 15.85 6.84 18.36
N SER A 128 16.89 7.34 19.01
CA SER A 128 17.91 6.52 19.70
C SER A 128 17.30 5.85 20.93
N ILE A 129 17.58 4.54 21.08
CA ILE A 129 17.19 3.78 22.26
C ILE A 129 17.97 4.25 23.48
N ASN A 130 19.27 4.55 23.31
CA ASN A 130 20.14 5.00 24.40
C ASN A 130 19.66 6.34 24.98
N LYS A 131 19.17 7.26 24.13
CA LYS A 131 18.73 8.60 24.56
C LYS A 131 17.35 8.61 25.21
N TYR A 132 16.39 7.85 24.68
CA TYR A 132 14.97 7.95 25.09
C TYR A 132 14.47 6.72 25.86
N GLY A 133 15.26 5.65 25.92
CA GLY A 133 14.79 4.33 26.37
C GLY A 133 14.01 3.59 25.28
N LYS A 134 14.01 2.26 25.34
CA LYS A 134 13.45 1.38 24.31
C LYS A 134 11.96 1.67 24.04
N LEU A 135 11.15 1.75 25.08
CA LEU A 135 9.70 1.95 24.95
C LEU A 135 9.36 3.33 24.37
N ALA A 136 9.94 4.41 24.91
CA ALA A 136 9.62 5.76 24.43
C ALA A 136 10.14 6.01 23.01
N ALA A 137 11.33 5.51 22.67
CA ALA A 137 11.86 5.58 21.31
C ALA A 137 10.93 4.86 20.31
N TYR A 138 10.42 3.68 20.68
CA TYR A 138 9.44 2.94 19.89
C TYR A 138 8.14 3.73 19.74
N MET A 139 7.52 4.18 20.84
CA MET A 139 6.23 4.89 20.81
C MET A 139 6.29 6.18 19.99
N GLN A 140 7.33 7.00 20.16
CA GLN A 140 7.50 8.23 19.38
C GLN A 140 7.64 7.95 17.88
N THR A 141 8.36 6.88 17.54
CA THR A 141 8.59 6.51 16.13
C THR A 141 7.33 5.92 15.51
N LYS A 142 6.59 5.07 16.26
CA LYS A 142 5.31 4.49 15.85
C LYS A 142 4.24 5.57 15.66
N LYS A 143 4.13 6.51 16.61
CA LYS A 143 3.20 7.64 16.50
C LYS A 143 3.41 8.44 15.23
N ALA A 144 4.66 8.80 14.91
CA ALA A 144 4.97 9.53 13.68
C ALA A 144 4.56 8.77 12.41
N LEU A 145 4.69 7.44 12.41
CA LEU A 145 4.29 6.59 11.29
C LEU A 145 2.76 6.45 11.17
N LEU A 146 2.05 6.33 12.30
CA LEU A 146 0.58 6.32 12.34
C LEU A 146 0.00 7.65 11.88
N ASP A 147 0.55 8.77 12.37
CA ASP A 147 0.13 10.13 11.98
C ASP A 147 0.31 10.36 10.48
N ALA A 148 1.42 9.87 9.90
CA ALA A 148 1.68 9.94 8.46
C ALA A 148 0.68 9.14 7.61
N HIS A 149 0.05 8.12 8.19
CA HIS A 149 -0.90 7.23 7.52
C HIS A 149 -2.32 7.33 8.08
N LYS A 150 -2.66 8.43 8.78
CA LYS A 150 -3.95 8.62 9.45
C LYS A 150 -5.17 8.37 8.54
N ASP A 151 -5.11 8.85 7.28
CA ASP A 151 -6.19 8.69 6.29
C ASP A 151 -6.28 7.27 5.70
N ASN A 152 -5.34 6.40 6.07
CA ASN A 152 -5.22 5.02 5.63
C ASN A 152 -5.40 4.01 6.76
N LEU A 153 -5.56 4.44 8.02
CA LEU A 153 -5.64 3.52 9.16
C LEU A 153 -6.78 2.52 9.02
N GLU A 154 -7.95 2.96 8.54
CA GLU A 154 -9.09 2.05 8.36
C GLU A 154 -8.81 0.96 7.32
N ILE A 155 -8.20 1.31 6.18
CA ILE A 155 -7.90 0.32 5.13
C ILE A 155 -6.74 -0.59 5.55
N LEU A 156 -5.77 -0.07 6.30
CA LEU A 156 -4.67 -0.87 6.87
C LEU A 156 -5.19 -1.87 7.91
N THR A 157 -6.13 -1.46 8.75
CA THR A 157 -6.81 -2.35 9.71
C THR A 157 -7.62 -3.42 8.98
N PHE A 158 -8.35 -3.03 7.93
CA PHE A 158 -9.13 -3.94 7.10
C PHE A 158 -8.25 -5.00 6.42
N MET A 159 -7.05 -4.63 5.97
CA MET A 159 -6.07 -5.55 5.39
C MET A 159 -5.33 -6.39 6.45
N GLY A 160 -5.59 -6.20 7.74
CA GLY A 160 -4.87 -6.89 8.82
C GLY A 160 -3.40 -6.45 8.98
N ARG A 161 -3.00 -5.31 8.38
CA ARG A 161 -1.64 -4.76 8.48
C ARG A 161 -1.41 -3.88 9.71
N LEU A 162 -2.49 -3.57 10.41
CA LEU A 162 -2.53 -2.77 11.64
C LEU A 162 -3.49 -3.48 12.60
N ASN A 163 -3.03 -3.81 13.80
CA ASN A 163 -3.91 -4.38 14.81
C ASN A 163 -4.73 -3.25 15.46
N SER A 164 -6.00 -3.50 15.75
CA SER A 164 -6.86 -2.53 16.44
C SER A 164 -6.34 -2.10 17.83
N ILE A 165 -5.48 -2.92 18.43
CA ILE A 165 -4.79 -2.64 19.70
C ILE A 165 -3.79 -1.49 19.53
N ASP A 166 -3.21 -1.33 18.34
CA ASP A 166 -2.21 -0.29 18.05
C ASP A 166 -2.81 1.12 17.89
N LEU A 167 -4.14 1.23 17.91
CA LEU A 167 -4.91 2.47 17.72
C LEU A 167 -5.47 3.05 19.03
N LYS A 168 -5.36 2.33 20.15
CA LYS A 168 -5.78 2.78 21.49
C LYS A 168 -4.60 3.37 22.26
#